data_AF-A0A7J6KMP3-F1
#
_entry.id   AF-A0A7J6KMP3-F1
#
_cell.length_a   1.000
_cell.length_b   1.000
_cell.length_c   1.000
_cell.angle_alpha   90.00
_cell.angle_beta   90.00
_cell.angle_gamma   90.00
#
_symmetry.space_group_name_H-M   'P 1'
#
loop_
_entity.id
_entity.type
_entity.pdbx_description
1 polymer ?
#
loop_
_entity_poly.entity_id
_entity_poly.type
_entity_poly.pdbx_seq_one_letter_code
_entity_poly.pdbx_strand_id
1 'polypeptide(L)'
;MPALPGNKVKGALLVSGFRIRSVDDVSADDEGPNIRKTRLVARFLHGKKSDERPVRFTRFTSRDRGARQGLEISYDRFLVFQCLVSNSVFIILTDSQQETAHLLKFRDVAIGGVYAIAEPMFRGVMGDGVKIIDTKEYMIPSVYDNERLVNPATLPTNVGFKAFGMENVKIRFGPVWIEDRVCSGETCDRQYSSSLDCLCLARGRRNSWVLRCIVCSPELPGGECEMQSYAFSKLFLPPGILENPLKEEDIDVFELRDSMDRIAERVNGTDGVPLAERGWTIYGWYKP
;
A
#
# COMPACT_ATOMS: atom_id res chain seq x y z
N MET A 1 -31.75 -22.79 -0.27
CA MET A 1 -30.45 -23.11 0.37
C MET A 1 -30.35 -22.31 1.66
N PRO A 2 -30.00 -22.91 2.81
CA PRO A 2 -29.94 -22.17 4.08
C PRO A 2 -28.79 -21.17 4.02
N ALA A 3 -29.09 -19.92 4.40
CA ALA A 3 -28.13 -18.83 4.46
C ALA A 3 -27.00 -19.18 5.43
N LEU A 4 -25.75 -19.08 4.95
CA LEU A 4 -24.58 -19.17 5.79
C LEU A 4 -24.63 -18.05 6.85
N PRO A 5 -24.34 -18.34 8.13
CA PRO A 5 -24.33 -17.32 9.16
C PRO A 5 -23.24 -16.29 8.82
N GLY A 6 -23.65 -15.03 8.72
CA GLY A 6 -22.76 -13.90 8.57
C GLY A 6 -21.74 -13.90 9.71
N ASN A 7 -20.50 -14.26 9.38
CA ASN A 7 -19.35 -13.98 10.23
C ASN A 7 -19.22 -12.46 10.32
N LYS A 8 -19.90 -11.85 11.29
CA LYS A 8 -19.51 -10.57 11.84
C LYS A 8 -18.11 -10.77 12.38
N VAL A 9 -17.10 -10.41 11.58
CA VAL A 9 -15.73 -10.30 12.05
C VAL A 9 -15.74 -9.21 13.13
N LYS A 10 -15.87 -9.64 14.39
CA LYS A 10 -15.55 -8.85 15.58
C LYS A 10 -14.04 -8.64 15.55
N GLY A 11 -13.62 -7.65 14.77
CA GLY A 11 -12.21 -7.26 14.60
C GLY A 11 -12.02 -5.76 14.51
N ALA A 12 -13.02 -4.95 14.90
CA ALA A 12 -12.79 -3.54 15.18
C ALA A 12 -12.26 -3.44 16.61
N LEU A 13 -10.94 -3.45 16.78
CA LEU A 13 -10.29 -2.82 17.94
C LEU A 13 -10.58 -1.32 17.86
N LEU A 14 -11.83 -0.92 18.16
CA LEU A 14 -12.14 0.40 18.66
C LEU A 14 -11.50 0.47 20.03
N VAL A 15 -10.20 0.82 20.04
CA VAL A 15 -9.48 1.02 21.28
C VAL A 15 -10.00 2.31 21.89
N SER A 16 -10.96 2.19 22.80
CA SER A 16 -11.48 3.30 23.59
C SER A 16 -10.31 4.06 24.23
N GLY A 17 -10.22 5.36 23.97
CA GLY A 17 -9.21 6.24 24.56
C GLY A 17 -8.05 6.69 23.65
N PHE A 18 -8.03 6.32 22.37
CA PHE A 18 -7.07 6.89 21.39
C PHE A 18 -7.72 7.94 20.50
N ARG A 19 -6.97 9.02 20.19
CA ARG A 19 -7.35 10.08 19.27
C ARG A 19 -6.75 9.80 17.89
N ILE A 20 -7.61 9.64 16.89
CA ILE A 20 -7.20 9.62 15.48
C ILE A 20 -6.88 11.07 15.07
N ARG A 21 -5.74 11.29 14.40
CA ARG A 21 -5.33 12.62 13.91
C ARG A 21 -5.03 12.59 12.41
N SER A 22 -5.09 13.77 11.80
CA SER A 22 -4.50 14.01 10.47
C SER A 22 -2.98 14.01 10.58
N VAL A 23 -2.29 13.59 9.51
CA VAL A 23 -0.83 13.76 9.43
C VAL A 23 -0.43 15.23 9.36
N ASP A 24 -1.33 16.10 8.89
CA ASP A 24 -1.10 17.55 8.84
C ASP A 24 -1.03 18.17 10.25
N ASP A 25 -1.71 17.56 11.22
CA ASP A 25 -1.70 17.95 12.64
C ASP A 25 -0.48 17.44 13.40
N VAL A 26 0.32 16.54 12.80
CA VAL A 26 1.55 16.02 13.43
C VAL A 26 2.67 17.04 13.23
N SER A 27 3.22 17.52 14.34
CA SER A 27 4.16 18.64 14.39
C SER A 27 5.42 18.32 15.21
N ALA A 28 6.45 19.15 15.06
CA ALA A 28 7.69 19.02 15.82
C ALA A 28 7.50 19.28 17.34
N ASP A 29 6.43 19.97 17.71
CA ASP A 29 6.12 20.35 19.10
C ASP A 29 5.24 19.31 19.81
N ASP A 30 4.84 18.25 19.12
CA ASP A 30 4.19 17.12 19.76
C ASP A 30 5.22 16.43 20.68
N GLU A 31 5.06 16.60 22.00
CA GLU A 31 5.85 15.90 23.03
C GLU A 31 4.95 15.27 24.11
N GLY A 32 5.46 14.22 24.77
CA GLY A 32 4.92 13.71 26.03
C GLY A 32 3.64 12.85 25.92
N PRO A 33 2.79 12.82 26.97
CA PRO A 33 1.68 11.86 27.10
C PRO A 33 0.58 12.03 26.04
N ASN A 34 0.53 13.18 25.36
CA ASN A 34 -0.43 13.46 24.28
C ASN A 34 -0.15 12.64 23.01
N ILE A 35 1.11 12.28 22.73
CA ILE A 35 1.46 11.40 21.61
C ILE A 35 1.07 9.95 21.89
N ARG A 36 1.23 9.50 23.15
CA ARG A 36 0.98 8.10 23.56
C ARG A 36 -0.45 7.60 23.32
N LYS A 37 -1.39 8.54 23.17
CA LYS A 37 -2.80 8.26 22.85
C LYS A 37 -3.19 8.66 21.44
N THR A 38 -2.24 8.96 20.57
CA THR A 38 -2.50 9.41 19.19
C THR A 38 -2.23 8.29 18.20
N ARG A 39 -3.08 8.20 17.16
CA ARG A 39 -2.90 7.27 16.03
C ARG A 39 -3.09 8.01 14.71
N LEU A 40 -2.26 7.69 13.72
CA LEU A 40 -2.61 7.91 12.32
C LEU A 40 -3.29 6.65 11.79
N VAL A 41 -4.35 6.81 11.03
CA VAL A 41 -4.90 5.71 10.23
C VAL A 41 -4.49 5.97 8.78
N ALA A 42 -3.78 5.02 8.20
CA ALA A 42 -3.14 5.21 6.92
C ALA A 42 -3.19 3.96 6.04
N ARG A 43 -3.30 4.17 4.72
CA ARG A 43 -3.12 3.09 3.75
C ARG A 43 -1.66 3.00 3.34
N PHE A 44 -1.13 1.79 3.31
CA PHE A 44 0.21 1.53 2.80
C PHE A 44 0.20 1.53 1.27
N LEU A 45 0.81 2.53 0.64
CA LEU A 45 0.72 2.71 -0.81
C LEU A 45 1.85 2.05 -1.58
N HIS A 46 3.06 2.07 -1.01
CA HIS A 46 4.27 1.59 -1.67
C HIS A 46 5.41 1.44 -0.66
N GLY A 47 6.37 0.55 -0.95
CA GLY A 47 7.66 0.64 -0.30
C GLY A 47 8.78 0.04 -1.12
N LYS A 48 9.99 0.52 -0.86
CA LYS A 48 11.20 0.12 -1.59
C LYS A 48 12.41 -0.04 -0.68
N LYS A 49 13.34 -0.88 -1.11
CA LYS A 49 14.71 -0.92 -0.59
C LYS A 49 15.49 0.31 -1.03
N SER A 50 16.34 0.79 -0.12
CA SER A 50 17.29 1.85 -0.39
C SER A 50 18.24 1.45 -1.52
N ASP A 51 18.46 2.38 -2.44
CA ASP A 51 19.40 2.31 -3.56
C ASP A 51 20.77 2.91 -3.19
N GLU A 52 21.09 2.97 -1.88
CA GLU A 52 22.29 3.60 -1.29
C GLU A 52 22.34 5.14 -1.42
N ARG A 53 21.34 5.76 -2.04
CA ARG A 53 21.25 7.22 -2.12
C ARG A 53 20.59 7.77 -0.86
N PRO A 54 21.25 8.66 -0.11
CA PRO A 54 20.64 9.22 1.08
C PRO A 54 19.47 10.15 0.71
N VAL A 55 18.46 10.18 1.58
CA VAL A 55 17.32 11.10 1.42
C VAL A 55 17.68 12.41 2.10
N ARG A 56 17.55 13.50 1.35
CA ARG A 56 17.66 14.86 1.87
C ARG A 56 16.30 15.34 2.36
N PHE A 57 16.25 15.82 3.59
CA PHE A 57 15.06 16.44 4.14
C PHE A 57 15.42 17.58 5.09
N THR A 58 14.45 18.44 5.33
CA THR A 58 14.59 19.54 6.28
C THR A 58 13.96 19.12 7.60
N ARG A 59 14.75 19.19 8.67
CA ARG A 59 14.22 19.05 10.03
C ARG A 59 13.95 20.43 10.63
N PHE A 60 12.86 20.50 11.38
CA PHE A 60 12.51 21.67 12.18
C PHE A 60 12.78 21.32 13.65
N THR A 61 13.78 21.93 14.27
CA THR A 61 14.07 21.76 15.70
C THR A 61 13.42 22.92 16.47
N SER A 62 12.55 22.61 17.43
CA SER A 62 11.88 23.67 18.23
C SER A 62 12.88 24.47 19.09
N ARG A 63 14.05 23.88 19.39
CA ARG A 63 15.13 24.52 20.16
C ARG A 63 15.87 25.62 19.41
N ASP A 64 15.94 25.56 18.09
CA ASP A 64 16.65 26.55 17.26
C ASP A 64 15.63 27.38 16.49
N ARG A 65 14.96 28.34 17.14
CA ARG A 65 14.09 29.39 16.56
C ARG A 65 13.93 29.39 15.01
N GLY A 66 13.26 28.39 14.44
CA GLY A 66 13.01 28.28 12.99
C GLY A 66 14.20 27.98 12.06
N ALA A 67 15.37 27.58 12.59
CA ALA A 67 16.51 27.19 11.77
C ALA A 67 16.21 25.89 10.99
N ARG A 68 16.18 25.98 9.67
CA ARG A 68 16.03 24.83 8.77
C ARG A 68 17.37 24.13 8.66
N GLN A 69 17.51 22.97 9.29
CA GLN A 69 18.68 22.13 9.10
C GLN A 69 18.39 21.13 7.98
N GLY A 70 19.10 21.27 6.86
CA GLY A 70 19.16 20.22 5.84
C GLY A 70 19.90 19.02 6.43
N LEU A 71 19.24 17.88 6.47
CA LEU A 71 19.82 16.61 6.89
C LEU A 71 19.80 15.65 5.70
N GLU A 72 20.84 14.84 5.62
CA GLU A 72 20.98 13.78 4.63
C GLU A 72 21.12 12.48 5.42
N ILE A 73 20.12 11.61 5.32
CA ILE A 73 20.04 10.36 6.10
C ILE A 73 20.01 9.16 5.15
N SER A 74 20.88 8.20 5.45
CA SER A 74 20.81 6.85 4.89
C SER A 74 19.69 6.06 5.55
N TYR A 75 18.95 5.29 4.75
CA TYR A 75 17.84 4.45 5.21
C TYR A 75 18.00 3.04 4.62
N ASP A 76 17.34 2.05 5.22
CA ASP A 76 17.20 0.69 4.68
C ASP A 76 15.94 0.56 3.81
N ARG A 77 14.79 1.07 4.30
CA ARG A 77 13.52 1.08 3.56
C ARG A 77 12.81 2.43 3.59
N PHE A 78 12.21 2.75 2.44
CA PHE A 78 11.35 3.90 2.21
C PHE A 78 9.91 3.41 2.03
N LEU A 79 9.01 3.87 2.90
CA LEU A 79 7.62 3.42 2.95
C LEU A 79 6.69 4.62 2.73
N VAL A 80 5.74 4.51 1.80
CA VAL A 80 4.80 5.57 1.42
C VAL A 80 3.40 5.24 1.93
N PHE A 81 2.77 6.21 2.57
CA PHE A 81 1.44 6.06 3.14
C PHE A 81 0.51 7.21 2.76
N GLN A 82 -0.78 6.90 2.61
CA GLN A 82 -1.85 7.89 2.55
C GLN A 82 -2.49 7.99 3.93
N CYS A 83 -2.53 9.18 4.53
CA CYS A 83 -3.34 9.42 5.72
C CYS A 83 -4.83 9.43 5.33
N LEU A 84 -5.65 8.56 5.91
CA LEU A 84 -7.08 8.44 5.53
C LEU A 84 -7.95 9.60 6.06
N VAL A 85 -7.42 10.41 6.98
CA VAL A 85 -8.13 11.57 7.53
C VAL A 85 -7.99 12.79 6.62
N SER A 86 -6.78 13.06 6.12
CA SER A 86 -6.52 14.26 5.29
C SER A 86 -6.22 13.98 3.83
N ASN A 87 -6.04 12.72 3.45
CA ASN A 87 -5.56 12.29 2.14
C ASN A 87 -4.15 12.77 1.75
N SER A 88 -3.43 13.39 2.69
CA SER A 88 -2.03 13.73 2.51
C SER A 88 -1.16 12.47 2.48
N VAL A 89 -0.13 12.49 1.64
CA VAL A 89 0.91 11.46 1.64
C VAL A 89 1.98 11.81 2.67
N PHE A 90 2.45 10.80 3.37
CA PHE A 90 3.64 10.88 4.21
C PHE A 90 4.49 9.64 4.02
N ILE A 91 5.73 9.72 4.48
CA ILE A 91 6.68 8.62 4.39
C ILE A 91 7.21 8.22 5.77
N ILE A 92 7.57 6.95 5.89
CA ILE A 92 8.35 6.42 7.01
C ILE A 92 9.66 5.90 6.43
N LEU A 93 10.77 6.32 7.04
CA LEU A 93 12.12 5.84 6.73
C LEU A 93 12.57 4.94 7.87
N THR A 94 12.92 3.70 7.55
CA THR A 94 13.54 2.79 8.54
C THR A 94 15.04 2.74 8.28
N ASP A 95 15.82 2.74 9.35
CA ASP A 95 17.28 2.84 9.30
C ASP A 95 17.94 1.45 9.18
N SER A 96 17.21 0.37 9.47
CA SER A 96 17.71 -1.01 9.42
C SER A 96 16.65 -2.03 9.05
N GLN A 97 17.08 -3.21 8.58
CA GLN A 97 16.19 -4.33 8.30
C GLN A 97 15.42 -4.78 9.55
N GLN A 98 16.04 -4.73 10.73
CA GLN A 98 15.41 -5.08 12.00
C GLN A 98 14.27 -4.12 12.34
N GLU A 99 14.47 -2.83 12.08
CA GLU A 99 13.45 -1.81 12.30
C GLU A 99 12.28 -2.00 11.33
N THR A 100 12.55 -2.28 10.04
CA THR A 100 11.49 -2.65 9.11
C THR A 100 10.73 -3.91 9.57
N ALA A 101 11.44 -4.92 10.07
CA ALA A 101 10.82 -6.16 10.56
C ALA A 101 9.93 -5.93 11.78
N HIS A 102 10.35 -5.04 12.68
CA HIS A 102 9.56 -4.61 13.82
C HIS A 102 8.32 -3.83 13.35
N LEU A 103 8.48 -2.88 12.44
CA LEU A 103 7.39 -2.06 11.92
C LEU A 103 6.33 -2.90 11.17
N LEU A 104 6.76 -3.89 10.40
CA LEU A 104 5.94 -4.81 9.59
C LEU A 104 5.68 -6.16 10.28
N LYS A 105 5.69 -6.21 11.62
CA LYS A 105 5.67 -7.45 12.39
C LYS A 105 4.46 -8.37 12.13
N PHE A 106 3.31 -7.81 11.73
CA PHE A 106 2.13 -8.62 11.45
C PHE A 106 2.24 -9.32 10.09
N ARG A 107 1.71 -10.55 10.01
CA ARG A 107 1.80 -11.39 8.81
C ARG A 107 1.00 -10.84 7.63
N ASP A 108 -0.07 -10.10 7.90
CA ASP A 108 -1.00 -9.59 6.89
C ASP A 108 -0.68 -8.14 6.48
N VAL A 109 0.59 -7.75 6.62
CA VAL A 109 1.03 -6.46 6.08
C VAL A 109 1.25 -6.60 4.58
N ALA A 110 0.48 -5.84 3.81
CA ALA A 110 0.47 -5.86 2.36
C ALA A 110 0.28 -4.44 1.82
N ILE A 111 0.76 -4.21 0.61
CA ILE A 111 0.49 -2.96 -0.11
C ILE A 111 -1.02 -2.86 -0.38
N GLY A 112 -1.58 -1.66 -0.19
CA GLY A 112 -3.01 -1.38 -0.22
C GLY A 112 -3.73 -1.58 1.12
N GLY A 113 -3.11 -2.25 2.09
CA GLY A 113 -3.71 -2.47 3.41
C GLY A 113 -3.83 -1.18 4.23
N VAL A 114 -4.79 -1.16 5.16
CA VAL A 114 -5.02 -0.05 6.09
C VAL A 114 -4.46 -0.39 7.46
N TYR A 115 -3.71 0.54 8.03
CA TYR A 115 -2.98 0.37 9.28
C TYR A 115 -3.17 1.57 10.21
N ALA A 116 -3.25 1.28 11.51
CA ALA A 116 -3.10 2.27 12.56
C ALA A 116 -1.62 2.34 12.96
N ILE A 117 -1.04 3.54 12.83
CA ILE A 117 0.33 3.87 13.25
C ILE A 117 0.21 4.58 14.59
N ALA A 118 0.69 3.91 15.64
CA ALA A 118 0.68 4.45 17.00
C ALA A 118 1.85 5.42 17.21
N GLU A 119 1.64 6.40 18.08
CA GLU A 119 2.68 7.36 18.50
C GLU A 119 3.45 8.00 17.34
N PRO A 120 2.75 8.57 16.33
CA PRO A 120 3.40 9.20 15.19
C PRO A 120 4.22 10.40 15.66
N MET A 121 5.48 10.49 15.25
CA MET A 121 6.39 11.58 15.56
C MET A 121 6.83 12.28 14.27
N PHE A 122 6.84 13.60 14.26
CA PHE A 122 7.34 14.36 13.13
C PHE A 122 8.87 14.31 13.07
N ARG A 123 9.45 13.79 11.98
CA ARG A 123 10.90 13.78 11.74
C ARG A 123 11.36 14.98 10.91
N GLY A 124 10.56 15.37 9.92
CA GLY A 124 10.90 16.46 9.00
C GLY A 124 10.06 16.45 7.73
N VAL A 125 10.55 17.14 6.69
CA VAL A 125 9.86 17.29 5.41
C VAL A 125 10.85 17.14 4.25
N MET A 126 10.49 16.36 3.24
CA MET A 126 11.24 16.25 1.98
C MET A 126 11.26 17.59 1.21
N GLY A 127 12.15 17.73 0.22
CA GLY A 127 12.23 18.95 -0.60
C GLY A 127 10.94 19.31 -1.34
N ASP A 128 10.05 18.33 -1.53
CA ASP A 128 8.75 18.47 -2.19
C ASP A 128 7.58 18.70 -1.22
N GLY A 129 7.85 18.86 0.07
CA GLY A 129 6.82 19.12 1.08
C GLY A 129 6.22 17.87 1.73
N VAL A 130 6.62 16.66 1.31
CA VAL A 130 6.10 15.41 1.91
C VAL A 130 6.65 15.21 3.31
N LYS A 131 5.75 15.00 4.29
CA LYS A 131 6.14 14.80 5.69
C LYS A 131 6.82 13.46 5.89
N ILE A 132 7.86 13.46 6.71
CA ILE A 132 8.53 12.26 7.22
C ILE A 132 8.06 12.05 8.65
N ILE A 133 7.44 10.90 8.88
CA ILE A 133 6.91 10.46 10.17
C ILE A 133 7.76 9.29 10.66
N ASP A 134 8.10 9.32 11.94
CA ASP A 134 8.70 8.19 12.65
C ASP A 134 7.67 7.57 13.60
N THR A 135 7.87 6.32 13.95
CA THR A 135 7.16 5.63 15.03
C THR A 135 8.09 4.58 15.64
N LYS A 136 7.91 4.29 16.93
CA LYS A 136 8.60 3.18 17.62
C LYS A 136 7.75 1.92 17.70
N GLU A 137 6.48 2.04 17.37
CA GLU A 137 5.50 0.96 17.45
C GLU A 137 5.32 0.30 16.09
N TYR A 138 4.92 -0.97 16.11
CA TYR A 138 4.56 -1.69 14.90
C TYR A 138 3.24 -1.15 14.31
N MET A 139 3.07 -1.29 13.00
CA MET A 139 1.82 -0.91 12.34
C MET A 139 0.74 -1.94 12.62
N ILE A 140 -0.42 -1.50 13.09
CA ILE A 140 -1.51 -2.40 13.46
C ILE A 140 -2.53 -2.48 12.32
N PRO A 141 -2.78 -3.65 11.72
CA PRO A 141 -3.85 -3.79 10.73
C PRO A 141 -5.17 -3.24 11.26
N SER A 142 -5.85 -2.44 10.44
CA SER A 142 -7.08 -1.74 10.84
C SER A 142 -8.09 -1.77 9.71
N VAL A 143 -9.36 -1.73 10.07
CA VAL A 143 -10.46 -1.42 9.15
C VAL A 143 -10.88 0.03 9.44
N TYR A 144 -11.03 0.86 8.42
CA TYR A 144 -11.42 2.26 8.58
C TYR A 144 -12.46 2.63 7.53
N ASP A 145 -13.69 2.85 7.99
CA ASP A 145 -14.87 2.98 7.13
C ASP A 145 -15.14 4.43 6.68
N ASN A 146 -14.38 5.42 7.15
CA ASN A 146 -14.61 6.84 6.87
C ASN A 146 -13.57 7.43 5.91
N GLU A 147 -13.23 6.65 4.89
CA GLU A 147 -12.29 7.09 3.88
C GLU A 147 -12.92 8.10 2.92
N ARG A 148 -12.17 9.16 2.62
CA ARG A 148 -12.52 10.08 1.54
C ARG A 148 -11.66 9.78 0.32
N LEU A 149 -12.29 9.38 -0.78
CA LEU A 149 -11.57 9.10 -2.02
C LEU A 149 -11.31 10.37 -2.82
N VAL A 150 -10.19 10.35 -3.55
CA VAL A 150 -9.71 11.48 -4.34
C VAL A 150 -9.44 10.99 -5.75
N ASN A 151 -10.37 11.26 -6.66
CA ASN A 151 -10.22 10.92 -8.07
C ASN A 151 -9.16 11.85 -8.71
N PRO A 152 -8.17 11.32 -9.43
CA PRO A 152 -7.22 12.14 -10.16
C PRO A 152 -7.91 12.71 -11.41
N ALA A 153 -8.48 13.91 -11.32
CA ALA A 153 -9.11 14.56 -12.48
C ALA A 153 -8.08 14.91 -13.58
N THR A 154 -6.86 15.24 -13.17
CA THR A 154 -5.67 15.45 -14.00
C THR A 154 -4.44 15.13 -13.15
N LEU A 155 -3.34 14.68 -13.75
CA LEU A 155 -2.05 14.59 -13.05
C LEU A 155 -1.62 16.03 -12.72
N PRO A 156 -1.64 16.46 -11.45
CA PRO A 156 -1.21 17.80 -11.08
C PRO A 156 0.29 17.95 -11.34
N THR A 157 0.69 19.15 -11.74
CA THR A 157 2.08 19.55 -12.00
C THR A 157 2.88 19.88 -10.74
N ASN A 158 2.35 19.61 -9.54
CA ASN A 158 2.97 20.01 -8.28
C ASN A 158 4.02 19.00 -7.83
N VAL A 159 5.20 19.48 -7.47
CA VAL A 159 6.29 18.68 -6.89
C VAL A 159 5.81 17.97 -5.62
N GLY A 160 5.75 16.63 -5.63
CA GLY A 160 5.48 15.83 -4.42
C GLY A 160 4.64 14.58 -4.64
N PHE A 161 4.72 13.65 -3.69
CA PHE A 161 3.87 12.47 -3.68
C PHE A 161 2.42 12.85 -3.37
N LYS A 162 1.48 12.31 -4.13
CA LYS A 162 0.04 12.45 -3.86
C LYS A 162 -0.66 11.11 -3.98
N ALA A 163 -1.63 10.89 -3.10
CA ALA A 163 -2.48 9.73 -3.15
C ALA A 163 -3.70 10.00 -4.04
N PHE A 164 -4.24 8.95 -4.62
CA PHE A 164 -5.52 8.98 -5.29
C PHE A 164 -6.32 7.72 -4.95
N GLY A 165 -7.63 7.82 -5.10
CA GLY A 165 -8.57 6.74 -4.92
C GLY A 165 -9.71 6.89 -5.93
N MET A 166 -10.06 5.81 -6.61
CA MET A 166 -11.15 5.76 -7.59
C MET A 166 -12.11 4.64 -7.22
N GLU A 167 -13.41 4.94 -7.15
CA GLU A 167 -14.45 3.94 -6.92
C GLU A 167 -15.06 3.45 -8.22
N ASN A 168 -15.72 2.31 -8.13
CA ASN A 168 -16.57 1.77 -9.17
C ASN A 168 -15.83 1.60 -10.51
N VAL A 169 -14.51 1.37 -10.44
CA VAL A 169 -13.66 1.24 -11.62
C VAL A 169 -14.00 -0.06 -12.34
N LYS A 170 -14.31 0.07 -13.63
CA LYS A 170 -14.54 -1.08 -14.50
C LYS A 170 -13.22 -1.55 -15.07
N ILE A 171 -13.01 -2.85 -15.09
CA ILE A 171 -11.74 -3.44 -15.50
C ILE A 171 -11.92 -4.42 -16.65
N ARG A 172 -10.92 -4.51 -17.50
CA ARG A 172 -10.74 -5.63 -18.44
C ARG A 172 -9.32 -6.13 -18.29
N PHE A 173 -9.16 -7.44 -18.30
CA PHE A 173 -7.83 -8.05 -18.30
C PHE A 173 -7.34 -8.15 -19.75
N GLY A 174 -6.19 -7.56 -20.01
CA GLY A 174 -5.46 -7.66 -21.26
C GLY A 174 -4.57 -8.91 -21.28
N PRO A 175 -3.47 -8.89 -22.05
CA PRO A 175 -2.53 -10.00 -22.08
C PRO A 175 -1.97 -10.31 -20.69
N VAL A 176 -1.67 -11.60 -20.46
CA VAL A 176 -1.17 -12.14 -19.20
C VAL A 176 0.11 -12.90 -19.49
N TRP A 177 1.11 -12.68 -18.65
CA TRP A 177 2.39 -13.38 -18.69
C TRP A 177 2.70 -13.99 -17.33
N ILE A 178 3.51 -15.03 -17.35
CA ILE A 178 4.07 -15.65 -16.14
C ILE A 178 5.49 -15.12 -15.98
N GLU A 179 5.77 -14.59 -14.81
CA GLU A 179 7.09 -14.06 -14.44
C GLU A 179 7.70 -14.96 -13.37
N ASP A 180 8.83 -15.59 -13.67
CA ASP A 180 9.53 -16.52 -12.79
C ASP A 180 10.60 -15.82 -11.94
N ARG A 181 11.10 -16.52 -10.90
CA ARG A 181 12.17 -16.04 -10.01
C ARG A 181 11.84 -14.69 -9.36
N VAL A 182 10.57 -14.47 -9.10
CA VAL A 182 10.06 -13.24 -8.49
C VAL A 182 9.99 -13.36 -6.97
N CYS A 183 9.83 -12.22 -6.31
CA CYS A 183 9.58 -12.20 -4.87
C CYS A 183 8.10 -12.46 -4.65
N SER A 184 7.76 -13.46 -3.84
CA SER A 184 6.38 -13.79 -3.48
C SER A 184 5.94 -13.24 -2.12
N GLY A 185 6.67 -12.27 -1.56
CA GLY A 185 6.28 -11.69 -0.27
C GLY A 185 5.08 -10.76 -0.40
N GLU A 186 4.24 -10.71 0.63
CA GLU A 186 2.98 -9.96 0.66
C GLU A 186 3.18 -8.43 0.53
N THR A 187 4.35 -7.92 0.93
CA THR A 187 4.69 -6.50 0.79
C THR A 187 5.37 -6.18 -0.54
N CYS A 188 5.43 -7.14 -1.47
CA CYS A 188 6.01 -6.93 -2.80
C CYS A 188 4.93 -6.49 -3.78
N ASP A 189 4.97 -5.23 -4.20
CA ASP A 189 4.11 -4.70 -5.27
C ASP A 189 4.75 -4.76 -6.66
N ARG A 190 6.07 -5.05 -6.76
CA ARG A 190 6.82 -5.27 -8.01
C ARG A 190 6.59 -4.17 -9.07
N GLN A 191 6.25 -2.95 -8.64
CA GLN A 191 6.11 -1.79 -9.52
C GLN A 191 7.40 -1.46 -10.29
N TYR A 192 8.53 -2.02 -9.85
CA TYR A 192 9.82 -1.93 -10.51
C TYR A 192 10.31 -3.34 -10.89
N SER A 193 10.71 -3.51 -12.15
CA SER A 193 11.16 -4.78 -12.75
C SER A 193 12.42 -5.37 -12.08
N SER A 194 13.14 -4.55 -11.32
CA SER A 194 14.34 -4.93 -10.56
C SER A 194 13.97 -5.69 -9.28
N SER A 195 14.55 -6.88 -9.09
CA SER A 195 14.40 -7.67 -7.86
C SER A 195 15.16 -7.07 -6.66
N LEU A 196 16.02 -6.08 -6.88
CA LEU A 196 16.92 -5.50 -5.89
C LEU A 196 16.20 -4.52 -4.95
N ASP A 197 15.13 -3.89 -5.43
CA ASP A 197 14.44 -2.81 -4.72
C ASP A 197 13.22 -3.28 -3.90
N CYS A 198 13.07 -4.60 -3.78
CA CYS A 198 11.95 -5.20 -3.09
C CYS A 198 11.94 -4.88 -1.58
N LEU A 199 10.78 -4.45 -1.08
CA LEU A 199 10.55 -4.21 0.34
C LEU A 199 10.65 -5.47 1.21
N CYS A 200 10.32 -6.65 0.67
CA CYS A 200 10.16 -7.87 1.45
C CYS A 200 11.42 -8.24 2.23
N LEU A 201 11.22 -8.55 3.51
CA LEU A 201 12.30 -8.91 4.44
C LEU A 201 12.67 -10.39 4.33
N ALA A 202 11.67 -11.22 4.12
CA ALA A 202 11.86 -12.60 3.69
C ALA A 202 11.70 -12.63 2.16
N ARG A 203 12.77 -12.99 1.45
CA ARG A 203 12.60 -13.46 0.08
C ARG A 203 11.78 -14.75 0.18
N GLY A 204 10.70 -14.85 -0.57
CA GLY A 204 9.91 -16.07 -0.70
C GLY A 204 10.76 -17.27 -1.13
N ARG A 205 10.14 -18.44 -1.29
CA ARG A 205 10.86 -19.63 -1.74
C ARG A 205 11.68 -19.32 -3.00
N ARG A 206 12.90 -19.86 -3.08
CA ARG A 206 13.71 -19.79 -4.30
C ARG A 206 12.86 -20.43 -5.42
N ASN A 207 12.50 -19.65 -6.45
CA ASN A 207 11.68 -20.04 -7.62
C ASN A 207 10.16 -19.81 -7.52
N SER A 208 9.69 -18.86 -6.71
CA SER A 208 8.31 -18.38 -6.85
C SER A 208 8.08 -17.68 -8.19
N TRP A 209 6.83 -17.72 -8.67
CA TRP A 209 6.37 -17.07 -9.90
C TRP A 209 5.08 -16.29 -9.62
N VAL A 210 4.77 -15.31 -10.47
CA VAL A 210 3.56 -14.49 -10.40
C VAL A 210 3.00 -14.26 -11.79
N LEU A 211 1.75 -13.82 -11.85
CA LEU A 211 1.12 -13.28 -13.04
C LEU A 211 1.46 -11.79 -13.19
N ARG A 212 1.81 -11.42 -14.41
CA ARG A 212 1.86 -10.05 -14.90
C ARG A 212 0.69 -9.86 -15.86
N CYS A 213 -0.09 -8.81 -15.69
CA CYS A 213 -1.27 -8.54 -16.52
C CYS A 213 -1.40 -7.05 -16.80
N ILE A 214 -1.85 -6.71 -18.00
CA ILE A 214 -2.34 -5.36 -18.29
C ILE A 214 -3.80 -5.26 -17.85
N VAL A 215 -4.09 -4.40 -16.88
CA VAL A 215 -5.45 -4.08 -16.46
C VAL A 215 -5.90 -2.82 -17.18
N CYS A 216 -6.89 -2.95 -18.05
CA CYS A 216 -7.45 -1.85 -18.83
C CYS A 216 -8.70 -1.30 -18.15
N SER A 217 -8.82 0.02 -18.10
CA SER A 217 -10.00 0.72 -17.56
C SER A 217 -10.05 2.13 -18.16
N PRO A 218 -11.19 2.57 -18.72
CA PRO A 218 -11.33 3.94 -19.21
C PRO A 218 -11.24 4.99 -18.09
N GLU A 219 -11.47 4.58 -16.83
CA GLU A 219 -11.35 5.45 -15.66
C GLU A 219 -9.88 5.64 -15.21
N LEU A 220 -8.96 4.73 -15.59
CA LEU A 220 -7.54 4.87 -15.28
C LEU A 220 -6.88 5.97 -16.10
N PRO A 221 -5.97 6.78 -15.49
CA PRO A 221 -5.09 7.66 -16.24
C PRO A 221 -4.26 6.86 -17.24
N GLY A 222 -4.40 7.15 -18.54
CA GLY A 222 -3.74 6.39 -19.62
C GLY A 222 -4.50 5.17 -20.12
N GLY A 223 -5.63 4.82 -19.51
CA GLY A 223 -6.53 3.75 -19.98
C GLY A 223 -6.11 2.32 -19.59
N GLU A 224 -4.88 2.14 -19.11
CA GLU A 224 -4.33 0.85 -18.71
C GLU A 224 -3.24 0.98 -17.64
N CYS A 225 -3.03 -0.09 -16.88
CA CYS A 225 -2.01 -0.22 -15.87
C CYS A 225 -1.45 -1.63 -15.85
N GLU A 226 -0.13 -1.78 -15.77
CA GLU A 226 0.50 -3.07 -15.55
C GLU A 226 0.45 -3.46 -14.07
N MET A 227 -0.07 -4.66 -13.79
CA MET A 227 -0.10 -5.24 -12.45
C MET A 227 0.72 -6.53 -12.43
N GLN A 228 1.64 -6.62 -11.46
CA GLN A 228 2.48 -7.79 -11.26
C GLN A 228 2.75 -7.94 -9.76
N SER A 229 2.12 -8.90 -9.09
CA SER A 229 2.45 -9.22 -7.68
C SER A 229 1.91 -10.57 -7.26
N TYR A 230 2.41 -11.10 -6.15
CA TYR A 230 1.87 -12.32 -5.55
C TYR A 230 0.43 -12.12 -5.07
N ALA A 231 0.15 -10.97 -4.44
CA ALA A 231 -1.20 -10.59 -4.02
C ALA A 231 -2.18 -10.54 -5.20
N PHE A 232 -1.77 -9.95 -6.32
CA PHE A 232 -2.57 -9.90 -7.55
C PHE A 232 -2.79 -11.29 -8.15
N SER A 233 -1.75 -12.12 -8.18
CA SER A 233 -1.84 -13.49 -8.74
C SER A 233 -2.84 -14.37 -7.97
N LYS A 234 -2.92 -14.21 -6.64
CA LYS A 234 -3.86 -14.91 -5.77
C LYS A 234 -5.34 -14.62 -6.06
N LEU A 235 -5.63 -13.57 -6.84
CA LEU A 235 -7.00 -13.31 -7.30
C LEU A 235 -7.46 -14.38 -8.29
N PHE A 236 -6.55 -14.90 -9.12
CA PHE A 236 -6.88 -15.79 -10.23
C PHE A 236 -6.49 -17.24 -9.96
N LEU A 237 -5.49 -17.46 -9.11
CA LEU A 237 -4.91 -18.77 -8.87
C LEU A 237 -4.89 -19.09 -7.37
N PRO A 238 -5.17 -20.35 -6.97
CA PRO A 238 -4.98 -20.80 -5.59
C PRO A 238 -3.54 -20.59 -5.11
N PRO A 239 -3.30 -20.19 -3.84
CA PRO A 239 -1.95 -19.99 -3.31
C PRO A 239 -1.04 -21.21 -3.46
N GLY A 240 -1.59 -22.43 -3.34
CA GLY A 240 -0.83 -23.67 -3.48
C GLY A 240 -0.17 -23.85 -4.85
N ILE A 241 -0.75 -23.28 -5.93
CA ILE A 241 -0.17 -23.31 -7.28
C ILE A 241 1.03 -22.34 -7.36
N LEU A 242 0.87 -21.14 -6.80
CA LEU A 242 1.90 -20.08 -6.81
C LEU A 242 3.11 -20.39 -5.89
N GLU A 243 2.92 -21.25 -4.89
CA GLU A 243 3.97 -21.68 -3.95
C GLU A 243 4.89 -22.79 -4.49
N ASN A 244 4.50 -23.44 -5.59
CA ASN A 244 5.28 -24.49 -6.25
C ASN A 244 6.14 -23.90 -7.37
N PRO A 245 7.33 -24.48 -7.64
CA PRO A 245 8.08 -24.16 -8.84
C PRO A 245 7.19 -24.35 -10.07
N LEU A 246 7.21 -23.37 -10.98
CA LEU A 246 6.41 -23.40 -12.19
C LEU A 246 6.73 -24.67 -13.01
N LYS A 247 5.70 -25.47 -13.28
CA LYS A 247 5.70 -26.44 -14.37
C LYS A 247 4.67 -26.01 -15.39
N GLU A 248 5.01 -26.10 -16.66
CA GLU A 248 4.15 -25.65 -17.76
C GLU A 248 2.79 -26.38 -17.77
N GLU A 249 2.78 -27.63 -17.31
CA GLU A 249 1.58 -28.48 -17.15
C GLU A 249 0.67 -28.05 -15.98
N ASP A 250 1.19 -27.27 -15.01
CA ASP A 250 0.45 -26.90 -13.79
C ASP A 250 -0.53 -25.74 -14.02
N ILE A 251 -0.51 -25.10 -15.20
CA ILE A 251 -1.38 -23.96 -15.51
C ILE A 251 -2.33 -24.33 -16.65
N ASP A 252 -3.59 -24.56 -16.28
CA ASP A 252 -4.68 -24.58 -17.25
C ASP A 252 -5.00 -23.15 -17.69
N VAL A 253 -4.58 -22.81 -18.91
CA VAL A 253 -4.80 -21.47 -19.51
C VAL A 253 -6.28 -21.16 -19.68
N PHE A 254 -7.13 -22.17 -19.90
CA PHE A 254 -8.57 -21.98 -20.00
C PHE A 254 -9.17 -21.67 -18.63
N GLU A 255 -8.76 -22.40 -17.59
CA GLU A 255 -9.20 -22.13 -16.21
C GLU A 255 -8.74 -20.75 -15.72
N LEU A 256 -7.51 -20.34 -16.06
CA LEU A 256 -7.01 -19.01 -15.74
C LEU A 256 -7.85 -17.92 -16.42
N ARG A 257 -8.15 -18.09 -17.70
CA ARG A 257 -8.98 -17.17 -18.47
C ARG A 257 -10.41 -17.08 -17.91
N ASP A 258 -11.03 -18.23 -17.63
CA ASP A 258 -12.36 -18.29 -17.02
C ASP A 258 -12.39 -17.62 -15.63
N SER A 259 -11.30 -17.73 -14.88
CA SER A 259 -11.17 -17.05 -13.58
C SER A 259 -11.07 -15.53 -13.72
N MET A 260 -10.32 -15.05 -14.71
CA MET A 260 -10.24 -13.63 -15.05
C MET A 260 -11.57 -13.07 -15.54
N ASP A 261 -12.26 -13.78 -16.44
CA ASP A 261 -13.55 -13.37 -16.98
C ASP A 261 -14.60 -13.31 -15.87
N ARG A 262 -14.65 -14.31 -14.97
CA ARG A 262 -15.54 -14.30 -13.79
C ARG A 262 -15.30 -13.10 -12.89
N ILE A 263 -14.04 -12.73 -12.65
CA ILE A 263 -13.70 -11.55 -11.85
C ILE A 263 -14.13 -10.28 -12.58
N ALA A 264 -13.80 -10.14 -13.87
CA ALA A 264 -14.17 -8.98 -14.65
C ALA A 264 -15.70 -8.81 -14.72
N GLU A 265 -16.47 -9.89 -14.92
CA GLU A 265 -17.93 -9.88 -14.90
C GLU A 265 -18.48 -9.46 -13.53
N ARG A 266 -17.93 -10.02 -12.45
CA ARG A 266 -18.33 -9.68 -11.08
C ARG A 266 -18.08 -8.20 -10.78
N VAL A 267 -16.93 -7.67 -11.20
CA VAL A 267 -16.53 -6.28 -10.99
C VAL A 267 -17.34 -5.34 -11.87
N ASN A 268 -17.47 -5.64 -13.17
CA ASN A 268 -18.15 -4.74 -14.10
C ASN A 268 -19.68 -4.76 -13.96
N GLY A 269 -20.22 -5.87 -13.47
CA GLY A 269 -21.63 -6.09 -13.18
C GLY A 269 -22.55 -6.10 -14.41
N THR A 270 -23.31 -7.18 -14.54
CA THR A 270 -24.69 -7.16 -15.10
C THR A 270 -25.67 -7.66 -14.01
N ASP A 271 -26.97 -7.72 -14.32
CA ASP A 271 -28.10 -7.86 -13.39
C ASP A 271 -27.86 -8.83 -12.20
N GLY A 272 -28.28 -8.41 -10.99
CA GLY A 272 -28.25 -9.25 -9.78
C GLY A 272 -27.13 -8.95 -8.77
N VAL A 273 -26.07 -8.22 -9.14
CA VAL A 273 -25.08 -7.71 -8.19
C VAL A 273 -25.54 -6.35 -7.62
N PRO A 274 -25.65 -6.18 -6.29
CA PRO A 274 -25.98 -4.88 -5.68
C PRO A 274 -25.03 -3.79 -6.15
N LEU A 275 -25.53 -2.57 -6.40
CA LEU A 275 -24.71 -1.46 -6.88
C LEU A 275 -23.49 -1.18 -5.97
N ALA A 276 -23.66 -1.35 -4.66
CA ALA A 276 -22.60 -1.21 -3.66
C ALA A 276 -21.48 -2.28 -3.75
N GLU A 277 -21.71 -3.35 -4.51
CA GLU A 277 -20.75 -4.43 -4.75
C GLU A 277 -20.20 -4.41 -6.19
N ARG A 278 -20.53 -3.36 -6.97
CA ARG A 278 -20.03 -3.19 -8.34
C ARG A 278 -18.78 -2.33 -8.37
N GLY A 279 -17.90 -2.66 -9.30
CA GLY A 279 -16.66 -1.98 -9.61
C GLY A 279 -15.57 -2.20 -8.56
N TRP A 280 -14.33 -1.91 -8.96
CA TRP A 280 -13.19 -1.93 -8.07
C TRP A 280 -12.95 -0.57 -7.46
N THR A 281 -12.43 -0.58 -6.22
CA THR A 281 -11.82 0.60 -5.66
C THR A 281 -10.32 0.51 -5.86
N ILE A 282 -9.76 1.44 -6.64
CA ILE A 282 -8.33 1.51 -6.93
C ILE A 282 -7.72 2.62 -6.09
N TYR A 283 -6.65 2.28 -5.40
CA TYR A 283 -5.84 3.22 -4.65
C TYR A 283 -4.46 3.28 -5.24
N GLY A 284 -3.86 4.46 -5.21
CA GLY A 284 -2.50 4.59 -5.66
C GLY A 284 -1.89 5.91 -5.25
N TRP A 285 -0.72 6.15 -5.82
CA TRP A 285 0.01 7.38 -5.66
C TRP A 285 0.68 7.77 -6.98
N TYR A 286 1.01 9.04 -7.12
CA TYR A 286 1.88 9.52 -8.18
C TYR A 286 2.87 10.54 -7.61
N LYS A 287 4.01 10.64 -8.28
CA LYS A 287 5.00 11.69 -8.09
C LYS A 287 5.27 12.27 -9.49
N PRO A 288 4.94 13.54 -9.76
CA PRO A 288 5.18 14.15 -11.06
C PRO A 288 6.67 14.42 -11.32
#